data_AF-A0A8X7S0L2-F1
#
_entry.id   AF-A0A8X7S0L2-F1
#
_cell.length_a   1.000
_cell.length_b   1.000
_cell.length_c   1.000
_cell.angle_alpha   90.00
_cell.angle_beta   90.00
_cell.angle_gamma   90.00
#
_symmetry.space_group_name_H-M   'P 1'
#
loop_
_entity.id
_entity.type
_entity.pdbx_description
1 polymer ?
#
loop_
_entity_poly.entity_id
_entity_poly.type
_entity_poly.pdbx_seq_one_letter_code
_entity_poly.pdbx_strand_id
1 'polypeptide(L)'
;MANIWHGIPRLGLNYRALQQKDALVNFGDRFFGSDRVSGIDKLELDVESNEGMDSNEGVGYYDSYVTSWIDATVKRKIQHLDVRTDPDDSNRYGPLYTSETLVSLKLDGVFLRDSEFISLPCLKTLHLLSMLNPNEATFERLFSSRPVLEELDIYGCLNHNVKVLRVLSKSLKKLSIQGHFSGSSLVIDAPRLGFLNIKANLFERFTITNTDTNVKLVIDPVLKMNLARYILENSAILKKLTLRLHKNDCSAKKYDLVKKLLKIPRGSAKCEVVFDWNREQVRLCDEFA
;
A
#
# COMPACT_ATOMS: atom_id res chain seq x y z
N MET A 1 -0.81 42.87 3.28
CA MET A 1 -1.82 41.78 3.21
C MET A 1 -1.51 40.79 4.32
N ALA A 2 -2.47 40.52 5.22
CA ALA A 2 -2.26 39.62 6.36
C ALA A 2 -2.09 38.17 5.87
N ASN A 3 -1.00 37.52 6.29
CA ASN A 3 -0.70 36.12 5.96
C ASN A 3 -1.54 35.17 6.83
N ILE A 4 -2.72 34.78 6.33
CA ILE A 4 -3.67 33.84 6.97
C ILE A 4 -3.09 32.40 7.05
N TRP A 5 -1.94 32.15 6.43
CA TRP A 5 -1.36 30.82 6.19
C TRP A 5 -0.50 30.24 7.34
N HIS A 6 -0.33 30.96 8.46
CA HIS A 6 0.56 30.54 9.55
C HIS A 6 -0.01 29.42 10.44
N GLY A 7 -1.28 29.05 10.27
CA GLY A 7 -1.97 28.09 11.13
C GLY A 7 -2.71 26.98 10.38
N ILE A 8 -2.24 26.58 9.20
CA ILE A 8 -2.85 25.48 8.45
C ILE A 8 -2.11 24.17 8.77
N PRO A 9 -2.63 23.32 9.68
CA PRO A 9 -1.97 22.06 10.03
C PRO A 9 -2.09 21.02 8.91
N ARG A 10 -3.01 21.22 7.96
CA ARG A 10 -3.31 20.29 6.86
C ARG A 10 -3.45 21.06 5.55
N LEU A 11 -2.58 20.78 4.59
CA LEU A 11 -2.64 21.38 3.26
C LEU A 11 -2.93 20.29 2.22
N GLY A 12 -3.88 20.55 1.32
CA GLY A 12 -4.13 19.73 0.13
C GLY A 12 -3.94 20.57 -1.12
N LEU A 13 -3.08 20.12 -2.04
CA LEU A 13 -2.90 20.71 -3.36
C LEU A 13 -3.28 19.67 -4.39
N ASN A 14 -4.28 19.98 -5.21
CA ASN A 14 -4.80 19.06 -6.22
C ASN A 14 -4.84 19.76 -7.58
N TYR A 15 -3.97 19.32 -8.48
CA TYR A 15 -3.87 19.81 -9.85
C TYR A 15 -5.19 19.66 -10.61
N ARG A 16 -5.80 18.47 -10.54
CA ARG A 16 -7.08 18.16 -11.21
C ARG A 16 -8.22 19.08 -10.76
N ALA A 17 -8.20 19.53 -9.51
CA ALA A 17 -9.20 20.46 -8.98
C ALA A 17 -8.94 21.91 -9.40
N LEU A 18 -7.67 22.32 -9.49
CA LEU A 18 -7.32 23.71 -9.78
C LEU A 18 -7.32 24.03 -11.28
N GLN A 19 -7.04 23.05 -12.15
CA GLN A 19 -6.95 23.21 -13.61
C GLN A 19 -6.06 24.39 -14.06
N GLN A 20 -5.15 24.83 -13.19
CA GLN A 20 -4.24 25.97 -13.39
C GLN A 20 -2.87 25.59 -12.82
N LYS A 21 -2.02 24.96 -13.64
CA LYS A 21 -0.69 24.50 -13.25
C LYS A 21 0.14 25.64 -12.66
N ASP A 22 0.22 26.77 -13.36
CA ASP A 22 1.05 27.91 -12.95
C ASP A 22 0.60 28.51 -11.63
N ALA A 23 -0.70 28.55 -11.36
CA ALA A 23 -1.23 29.06 -10.09
C ALA A 23 -0.84 28.13 -8.92
N LEU A 24 -0.91 26.81 -9.14
CA LEU A 24 -0.49 25.80 -8.16
C LEU A 24 1.02 25.88 -7.90
N VAL A 25 1.84 25.96 -8.95
CA VAL A 25 3.30 26.08 -8.84
C VAL A 25 3.68 27.36 -8.09
N ASN A 26 3.13 28.51 -8.50
CA ASN A 26 3.38 29.78 -7.82
C ASN A 26 2.96 29.77 -6.35
N PHE A 27 1.84 29.11 -6.02
CA PHE A 27 1.41 28.94 -4.64
C PHE A 27 2.41 28.08 -3.86
N GLY A 28 2.74 26.90 -4.38
CA GLY A 28 3.65 25.97 -3.73
C GLY A 28 5.03 26.57 -3.50
N ASP A 29 5.60 27.24 -4.50
CA ASP A 29 6.92 27.88 -4.37
C ASP A 29 6.93 28.97 -3.28
N ARG A 30 5.86 29.76 -3.18
CA ARG A 30 5.75 30.77 -2.12
C ARG A 30 5.56 30.15 -0.74
N PHE A 31 4.85 29.04 -0.66
CA PHE A 31 4.51 28.39 0.59
C PHE A 31 5.65 27.50 1.13
N PHE A 32 6.32 26.75 0.26
CA PHE A 32 7.44 25.87 0.59
C PHE A 32 8.80 26.56 0.53
N GLY A 33 8.96 27.60 -0.29
CA GLY A 33 10.22 28.35 -0.43
C GLY A 33 10.47 29.43 0.63
N SER A 34 9.53 29.66 1.55
CA SER A 34 9.69 30.69 2.60
C SER A 34 10.33 30.12 3.86
N ASP A 35 11.16 30.91 4.55
CA ASP A 35 11.69 30.68 5.92
C ASP A 35 10.60 30.56 7.01
N ARG A 36 9.33 30.57 6.60
CA ARG A 36 8.17 30.45 7.48
C ARG A 36 8.21 29.13 8.24
N VAL A 37 8.13 29.27 9.55
CA VAL A 37 8.04 28.20 10.55
C VAL A 37 6.62 27.62 10.63
N SER A 38 5.76 27.82 9.62
CA SER A 38 4.41 27.29 9.66
C SER A 38 4.50 25.76 9.65
N GLY A 39 4.29 25.17 10.83
CA GLY A 39 4.29 23.73 11.04
C GLY A 39 3.08 23.13 10.32
N ILE A 40 3.36 22.22 9.40
CA ILE A 40 2.33 21.46 8.70
C ILE A 40 2.49 20.03 9.16
N ASP A 41 1.43 19.49 9.74
CA ASP A 41 1.43 18.10 10.18
C ASP A 41 1.08 17.17 9.03
N LYS A 42 0.24 17.64 8.09
CA LYS A 42 -0.23 16.86 6.94
C LYS A 42 -0.18 17.62 5.62
N LEU A 43 0.38 16.96 4.60
CA LEU A 43 0.37 17.43 3.22
C LEU A 43 -0.19 16.34 2.30
N GLU A 44 -1.13 16.73 1.45
CA GLU A 44 -1.63 15.94 0.32
C GLU A 44 -1.28 16.69 -0.97
N LEU A 45 -0.47 16.09 -1.84
CA LEU A 45 -0.11 16.60 -3.15
C LEU A 45 -0.66 15.65 -4.20
N ASP A 46 -1.49 16.15 -5.11
CA ASP A 46 -1.96 15.44 -6.29
C ASP A 46 -1.59 16.30 -7.49
N VAL A 47 -0.55 15.90 -8.20
CA VAL A 47 0.02 16.59 -9.37
C VAL A 47 0.03 15.68 -10.60
N GLU A 48 -0.74 14.60 -10.55
CA GLU A 48 -0.94 13.67 -11.68
C GLU A 48 -1.59 14.43 -12.85
N SER A 49 -1.01 14.33 -14.05
CA SER A 49 -1.54 15.01 -15.22
C SER A 49 -2.84 14.33 -15.72
N ASN A 50 -3.60 15.05 -16.56
CA ASN A 50 -4.78 14.47 -17.23
C ASN A 50 -4.42 13.74 -18.52
N GLU A 51 -3.14 13.74 -18.90
CA GLU A 51 -2.64 13.08 -20.10
C GLU A 51 -2.34 11.62 -19.71
N GLY A 52 -3.30 10.73 -19.98
CA GLY A 52 -3.09 9.30 -19.78
C GLY A 52 -1.91 8.78 -20.61
N MET A 53 -1.42 7.58 -20.29
CA MET A 53 -0.32 6.86 -20.97
C MET A 53 -0.54 6.55 -22.47
N ASP A 54 -1.52 7.18 -23.14
CA ASP A 54 -1.88 6.93 -24.54
C ASP A 54 -1.03 7.73 -25.55
N SER A 55 -0.14 8.62 -25.11
CA SER A 55 0.82 9.27 -26.01
C SER A 55 2.10 8.44 -26.11
N ASN A 56 2.40 7.94 -27.33
CA ASN A 56 3.70 7.40 -27.74
C ASN A 56 4.86 8.44 -27.65
N GLU A 57 4.62 9.61 -27.06
CA GLU A 57 5.65 10.57 -26.66
C GLU A 57 6.07 10.22 -25.23
N GLY A 58 7.09 9.37 -25.15
CA GLY A 58 7.65 8.91 -23.89
C GLY A 58 8.21 10.05 -23.04
N VAL A 59 8.18 9.79 -21.73
CA VAL A 59 8.72 10.58 -20.61
C VAL A 59 7.76 11.69 -20.18
N GLY A 60 6.90 11.35 -19.20
CA GLY A 60 6.17 12.35 -18.43
C GLY A 60 7.16 13.35 -17.84
N TYR A 61 6.84 14.63 -17.95
CA TYR A 61 7.74 15.69 -17.50
C TYR A 61 7.82 15.66 -15.97
N TYR A 62 8.98 15.26 -15.42
CA TYR A 62 9.21 15.39 -13.98
C TYR A 62 8.96 16.82 -13.55
N ASP A 63 7.97 16.98 -12.71
CA ASP A 63 7.68 18.25 -12.08
C ASP A 63 8.69 18.47 -10.94
N SER A 64 9.90 18.91 -11.29
CA SER A 64 11.05 19.13 -10.38
C SER A 64 10.75 20.02 -9.17
N TYR A 65 9.69 20.84 -9.25
CA TYR A 65 9.19 21.63 -8.12
C TYR A 65 8.61 20.77 -6.99
N VAL A 66 8.10 19.57 -7.29
CA VAL A 66 7.56 18.64 -6.28
C VAL A 66 8.68 18.16 -5.34
N THR A 67 9.89 17.93 -5.86
CA THR A 67 11.05 17.56 -5.02
C THR A 67 11.35 18.63 -3.99
N SER A 68 11.39 19.90 -4.41
CA SER A 68 11.75 21.00 -3.51
C SER A 68 10.68 21.20 -2.43
N TRP A 69 9.40 20.98 -2.76
CA TRP A 69 8.31 21.03 -1.80
C TRP A 69 8.39 19.89 -0.78
N ILE A 70 8.68 18.67 -1.25
CA ILE A 70 8.92 17.52 -0.38
C ILE A 70 10.09 17.80 0.58
N ASP A 71 11.23 18.25 0.07
CA ASP A 71 12.42 18.54 0.88
C ASP A 71 12.12 19.60 1.96
N ALA A 72 11.41 20.66 1.58
CA ALA A 72 10.97 21.68 2.52
C ALA A 72 10.05 21.10 3.62
N THR A 73 9.13 20.19 3.27
CA THR A 73 8.21 19.58 4.25
C THR A 73 8.91 18.63 5.21
N VAL A 74 9.87 17.85 4.72
CA VAL A 74 10.72 16.98 5.55
C VAL A 74 11.53 17.82 6.52
N LYS A 75 12.15 18.91 6.04
CA LYS A 75 12.89 19.87 6.89
C LYS A 75 12.00 20.50 7.96
N ARG A 76 10.70 20.68 7.64
CA ARG A 76 9.66 21.17 8.56
C ARG A 76 9.05 20.09 9.46
N LYS A 77 9.63 18.88 9.50
CA LYS A 77 9.24 17.78 10.40
C LYS A 77 7.80 17.30 10.20
N ILE A 78 7.37 17.20 8.95
CA ILE A 78 6.02 16.72 8.60
C ILE A 78 5.77 15.31 9.15
N GLN A 79 4.51 15.02 9.51
CA GLN A 79 4.09 13.74 10.08
C GLN A 79 3.31 12.88 9.09
N HIS A 80 2.52 13.51 8.21
CA HIS A 80 1.66 12.83 7.26
C HIS A 80 1.88 13.37 5.86
N LEU A 81 2.32 12.52 4.95
CA LEU A 81 2.55 12.90 3.56
C LEU A 81 1.83 11.93 2.62
N ASP A 82 1.04 12.49 1.71
CA ASP A 82 0.39 11.79 0.58
C ASP A 82 0.80 12.51 -0.70
N VAL A 83 1.52 11.83 -1.59
CA VAL A 83 1.98 12.39 -2.87
C VAL A 83 1.53 11.48 -3.99
N ARG A 84 0.76 12.05 -4.93
CA ARG A 84 0.36 11.42 -6.18
C ARG A 84 0.96 12.20 -7.33
N THR A 85 1.78 11.51 -8.09
CA THR A 85 2.54 12.04 -9.22
C THR A 85 2.44 11.03 -10.35
N ASP A 86 2.59 11.49 -11.58
CA ASP A 86 2.79 10.58 -12.70
C ASP A 86 4.04 9.71 -12.47
N PRO A 87 4.03 8.44 -12.89
CA PRO A 87 5.19 7.58 -12.72
C PRO A 87 6.37 8.11 -13.55
N ASP A 88 7.42 8.56 -12.86
CA ASP A 88 8.64 9.06 -13.47
C ASP A 88 9.86 8.48 -12.76
N ASP A 89 10.81 7.94 -13.52
CA ASP A 89 12.02 7.37 -12.96
C ASP A 89 12.86 8.40 -12.19
N SER A 90 12.73 9.69 -12.52
CA SER A 90 13.52 10.78 -11.97
C SER A 90 13.01 11.28 -10.61
N ASN A 91 11.90 10.71 -10.11
CA ASN A 91 11.32 10.98 -8.80
C ASN A 91 12.34 10.76 -7.66
N ARG A 92 12.89 11.83 -7.09
CA ARG A 92 13.84 11.79 -5.97
C ARG A 92 13.13 11.89 -4.61
N TYR A 93 12.59 10.78 -4.13
CA TYR A 93 12.02 10.68 -2.77
C TYR A 93 13.06 10.47 -1.66
N GLY A 94 14.35 10.58 -1.96
CA GLY A 94 15.46 10.24 -1.04
C GLY A 94 15.32 10.81 0.38
N PRO A 95 15.03 12.12 0.55
CA PRO A 95 14.89 12.73 1.87
C PRO A 95 13.74 12.20 2.72
N LEU A 96 12.73 11.58 2.10
CA LEU A 96 11.63 10.95 2.85
C LEU A 96 12.11 9.74 3.64
N TYR A 97 13.06 8.98 3.10
CA TYR A 97 13.52 7.72 3.69
C TYR A 97 14.35 7.90 4.97
N THR A 98 14.72 9.12 5.32
CA THR A 98 15.48 9.44 6.54
C THR A 98 14.69 10.31 7.52
N SER A 99 13.39 10.52 7.29
CA SER A 99 12.56 11.33 8.17
C SER A 99 12.29 10.66 9.51
N GLU A 100 12.66 11.34 10.59
CA GLU A 100 12.40 10.89 11.96
C GLU A 100 10.98 11.20 12.44
N THR A 101 10.21 12.02 11.70
CA THR A 101 8.89 12.50 12.13
C THR A 101 7.73 11.91 11.35
N LEU A 102 7.99 11.32 10.18
CA LEU A 102 6.94 10.72 9.35
C LEU A 102 6.26 9.55 10.07
N VAL A 103 4.95 9.70 10.27
CA VAL A 103 4.03 8.70 10.83
C VAL A 103 3.23 7.98 9.73
N SER A 104 2.84 8.71 8.69
CA SER A 104 2.14 8.17 7.53
C SER A 104 2.79 8.66 6.24
N LEU A 105 3.14 7.72 5.37
CA LEU A 105 3.68 8.00 4.04
C LEU A 105 2.85 7.27 3.00
N LYS A 106 2.28 8.02 2.06
CA LYS A 106 1.57 7.50 0.90
C LYS A 106 2.18 8.09 -0.35
N LEU A 107 2.59 7.24 -1.26
CA LEU A 107 3.26 7.66 -2.49
C LEU A 107 2.64 6.90 -3.66
N ASP A 108 2.37 7.59 -4.76
CA ASP A 108 1.98 7.02 -6.05
C ASP A 108 3.08 7.24 -7.09
N GLY A 109 3.21 6.32 -8.05
CA GLY A 109 4.25 6.38 -9.09
C GLY A 109 5.68 6.19 -8.55
N VAL A 110 5.87 5.26 -7.62
CA VAL A 110 7.13 5.12 -6.88
C VAL A 110 8.16 4.24 -7.58
N PHE A 111 9.36 4.81 -7.75
CA PHE A 111 10.60 4.08 -8.04
C PHE A 111 11.47 4.01 -6.78
N LEU A 112 11.49 2.84 -6.12
CA LEU A 112 12.39 2.59 -4.99
C LEU A 112 13.83 2.38 -5.51
N ARG A 113 14.52 3.48 -5.82
CA ARG A 113 15.95 3.46 -6.21
C ARG A 113 16.84 3.08 -5.01
N ASP A 114 18.05 2.61 -5.32
CA ASP A 114 19.05 2.26 -4.32
C ASP A 114 19.29 3.39 -3.31
N SER A 115 18.95 3.13 -2.05
CA SER A 115 19.30 4.00 -0.92
C SER A 115 20.09 3.21 0.12
N GLU A 116 21.29 3.67 0.43
CA GLU A 116 22.16 3.09 1.46
C GLU A 116 21.64 3.34 2.88
N PHE A 117 20.87 4.42 3.07
CA PHE A 117 20.39 4.86 4.38
C PHE A 117 18.86 5.00 4.36
N ILE A 118 18.20 4.18 5.19
CA ILE A 118 16.75 4.26 5.43
C ILE A 118 16.53 4.22 6.93
N SER A 119 15.92 5.26 7.47
CA SER A 119 15.55 5.40 8.88
C SER A 119 14.19 6.09 8.96
N LEU A 120 13.17 5.31 9.32
CA LEU A 120 11.77 5.76 9.41
C LEU A 120 11.18 5.34 10.78
N PRO A 121 11.75 5.83 11.89
CA PRO A 121 11.50 5.28 13.24
C PRO A 121 10.05 5.46 13.71
N CYS A 122 9.36 6.51 13.25
CA CYS A 122 7.98 6.82 13.64
C CYS A 122 6.92 6.29 12.66
N LEU A 123 7.32 5.68 11.54
CA LEU A 123 6.40 5.32 10.48
C LEU A 123 5.48 4.18 10.89
N LYS A 124 4.17 4.44 10.89
CA LYS A 124 3.09 3.50 11.22
C LYS A 124 2.31 3.04 9.99
N THR A 125 2.21 3.88 8.97
CA THR A 125 1.45 3.60 7.75
C THR A 125 2.30 3.90 6.52
N LEU A 126 2.43 2.90 5.65
CA LEU A 126 3.14 3.02 4.37
C LEU A 126 2.23 2.51 3.25
N HIS A 127 1.82 3.40 2.34
CA HIS A 127 1.10 3.05 1.13
C HIS A 127 1.97 3.36 -0.09
N LEU A 128 2.24 2.35 -0.90
CA LEU A 128 3.03 2.47 -2.12
C LEU A 128 2.14 2.07 -3.29
N LEU A 129 1.65 3.08 -4.02
CA LEU A 129 0.79 2.95 -5.17
C LEU A 129 1.62 3.05 -6.46
N SER A 130 1.14 2.37 -7.49
CA SER A 130 1.78 2.24 -8.81
C SER A 130 3.30 2.00 -8.75
N MET A 131 3.74 1.09 -7.87
CA MET A 131 5.16 0.74 -7.77
C MET A 131 5.66 0.15 -9.09
N LEU A 132 6.72 0.74 -9.64
CA LEU A 132 7.42 0.27 -10.83
C LEU A 132 8.84 -0.14 -10.45
N ASN A 133 9.21 -1.39 -10.75
CA ASN A 133 10.59 -1.89 -10.61
C ASN A 133 11.24 -1.63 -9.24
N PRO A 134 10.66 -2.08 -8.11
CA PRO A 134 11.31 -1.88 -6.82
C PRO A 134 12.64 -2.64 -6.77
N ASN A 135 13.67 -1.96 -6.29
CA ASN A 135 14.92 -2.60 -5.92
C ASN A 135 14.70 -3.47 -4.67
N GLU A 136 14.99 -4.77 -4.77
CA GLU A 136 14.80 -5.76 -3.69
C GLU A 136 15.55 -5.35 -2.42
N ALA A 137 16.80 -4.88 -2.54
CA ALA A 137 17.62 -4.48 -1.39
C ALA A 137 17.06 -3.23 -0.68
N THR A 138 16.59 -2.25 -1.42
CA THR A 138 15.96 -1.04 -0.87
C THR A 138 14.65 -1.37 -0.19
N PHE A 139 13.84 -2.23 -0.79
CA PHE A 139 12.59 -2.70 -0.20
C PHE A 139 12.84 -3.45 1.12
N GLU A 140 13.82 -4.36 1.15
CA GLU A 140 14.19 -5.07 2.39
C GLU A 140 14.75 -4.14 3.47
N ARG A 141 15.51 -3.11 3.09
CA ARG A 141 16.04 -2.10 4.02
C ARG A 141 14.93 -1.28 4.68
N LEU A 142 13.83 -0.98 3.98
CA LEU A 142 12.66 -0.30 4.57
C LEU A 142 12.18 -1.01 5.84
N PHE A 143 12.10 -2.35 5.83
CA PHE A 143 11.64 -3.13 6.98
C PHE A 143 12.76 -3.45 7.97
N SER A 144 13.99 -3.62 7.48
CA SER A 144 15.16 -3.90 8.32
C SER A 144 15.52 -2.72 9.23
N SER A 145 15.12 -1.49 8.86
CA SER A 145 15.24 -0.28 9.69
C SER A 145 14.39 -0.30 10.98
N ARG A 146 13.63 -1.37 11.22
CA ARG A 146 12.74 -1.59 12.38
C ARG A 146 11.71 -0.47 12.59
N PRO A 147 10.96 -0.08 11.54
CA PRO A 147 9.88 0.88 11.72
C PRO A 147 8.80 0.31 12.66
N VAL A 148 8.08 1.18 13.36
CA VAL A 148 6.85 0.82 14.10
C VAL A 148 5.65 0.60 13.18
N LEU A 149 5.90 0.10 11.97
CA LEU A 149 4.96 -0.03 10.86
C LEU A 149 3.81 -0.98 11.22
N GLU A 150 2.59 -0.46 11.24
CA GLU A 150 1.39 -1.23 11.56
C GLU A 150 0.57 -1.59 10.31
N GLU A 151 0.64 -0.77 9.26
CA GLU A 151 -0.12 -0.93 8.02
C GLU A 151 0.75 -0.72 6.78
N LEU A 152 0.73 -1.70 5.88
CA LEU A 152 1.39 -1.67 4.58
C LEU A 152 0.38 -1.98 3.48
N ASP A 153 0.27 -1.08 2.50
CA ASP A 153 -0.49 -1.30 1.27
C ASP A 153 0.42 -1.13 0.06
N ILE A 154 0.39 -2.11 -0.84
CA ILE A 154 1.22 -2.17 -2.02
C ILE A 154 0.31 -2.39 -3.22
N TYR A 155 0.36 -1.45 -4.15
CA TYR A 155 -0.26 -1.59 -5.47
C TYR A 155 0.82 -1.40 -6.54
N GLY A 156 1.02 -2.38 -7.41
CA GLY A 156 2.02 -2.23 -8.47
C GLY A 156 2.23 -3.44 -9.36
N CYS A 157 3.17 -3.30 -10.29
CA CYS A 157 3.58 -4.34 -11.22
C CYS A 157 5.06 -4.67 -10.98
N LEU A 158 5.39 -5.89 -10.55
CA LEU A 158 6.77 -6.37 -10.55
C LEU A 158 7.11 -6.89 -11.95
N ASN A 159 8.19 -6.36 -12.53
CA ASN A 159 8.78 -6.93 -13.72
C ASN A 159 9.47 -8.26 -13.41
N HIS A 160 9.75 -9.05 -14.45
CA HIS A 160 10.38 -10.39 -14.37
C HIS A 160 11.72 -10.49 -13.62
N ASN A 161 12.32 -9.36 -13.25
CA ASN A 161 13.61 -9.31 -12.58
C ASN A 161 13.51 -9.48 -11.05
N VAL A 162 12.38 -9.09 -10.43
CA VAL A 162 12.19 -9.26 -8.98
C VAL A 162 11.69 -10.67 -8.70
N LYS A 163 12.61 -11.53 -8.25
CA LYS A 163 12.33 -12.94 -7.99
C LYS A 163 11.64 -13.16 -6.66
N VAL A 164 11.89 -12.31 -5.66
CA VAL A 164 11.35 -12.46 -4.31
C VAL A 164 10.98 -11.10 -3.71
N LEU A 165 9.75 -10.97 -3.23
CA LEU A 165 9.30 -9.85 -2.40
C LEU A 165 9.26 -10.31 -0.94
N ARG A 166 10.07 -9.70 -0.06
CA ARG A 166 10.14 -10.06 1.37
C ARG A 166 9.55 -8.96 2.25
N VAL A 167 8.53 -9.31 3.02
CA VAL A 167 7.93 -8.45 4.05
C VAL A 167 8.30 -9.02 5.42
N LEU A 168 9.37 -8.48 6.01
CA LEU A 168 9.94 -8.94 7.28
C LEU A 168 9.71 -7.87 8.36
N SER A 169 8.55 -7.91 9.04
CA SER A 169 8.18 -6.86 10.01
C SER A 169 7.62 -7.44 11.30
N LYS A 170 8.16 -7.02 12.44
CA LYS A 170 7.70 -7.47 13.77
C LYS A 170 6.53 -6.64 14.33
N SER A 171 6.22 -5.50 13.72
CA SER A 171 5.17 -4.55 14.12
C SER A 171 3.92 -4.62 13.25
N LEU A 172 4.02 -5.17 12.03
CA LEU A 172 2.97 -5.12 11.01
C LEU A 172 1.70 -5.86 11.46
N LYS A 173 0.57 -5.16 11.40
CA LYS A 173 -0.76 -5.67 11.75
C LYS A 173 -1.64 -5.91 10.53
N LYS A 174 -1.44 -5.12 9.48
CA LYS A 174 -2.19 -5.21 8.22
C LYS A 174 -1.27 -5.15 7.01
N LEU A 175 -1.47 -6.09 6.10
CA LEU A 175 -0.79 -6.14 4.81
C LEU A 175 -1.82 -6.24 3.69
N SER A 176 -1.71 -5.36 2.70
CA SER A 176 -2.48 -5.43 1.47
C SER A 176 -1.51 -5.38 0.28
N ILE A 177 -1.65 -6.33 -0.65
CA ILE A 177 -0.82 -6.43 -1.85
C ILE A 177 -1.75 -6.67 -3.04
N GLN A 178 -1.67 -5.80 -4.04
CA GLN A 178 -2.47 -5.86 -5.26
C GLN A 178 -1.63 -5.53 -6.50
N GLY A 179 -1.92 -6.20 -7.62
CA GLY A 179 -1.30 -5.91 -8.91
C GLY A 179 -0.65 -7.12 -9.60
N HIS A 180 0.33 -6.86 -10.48
CA HIS A 180 0.85 -7.84 -11.43
C HIS A 180 2.27 -8.34 -11.07
N PHE A 181 2.41 -9.57 -10.57
CA PHE A 181 3.63 -10.09 -9.91
C PHE A 181 4.23 -11.38 -10.54
N SER A 182 4.11 -11.56 -11.87
CA SER A 182 4.37 -12.85 -12.53
C SER A 182 5.79 -13.37 -12.32
N GLY A 183 5.92 -14.63 -11.90
CA GLY A 183 7.22 -15.27 -11.73
C GLY A 183 7.93 -14.91 -10.41
N SER A 184 7.28 -14.12 -9.56
CA SER A 184 7.82 -13.73 -8.26
C SER A 184 7.37 -14.67 -7.15
N SER A 185 8.17 -14.76 -6.08
CA SER A 185 7.83 -15.38 -4.81
C SER A 185 7.52 -14.32 -3.76
N LEU A 186 6.58 -14.59 -2.85
CA LEU A 186 6.26 -13.70 -1.73
C LEU A 186 6.64 -14.38 -0.40
N VAL A 187 7.46 -13.70 0.40
CA VAL A 187 7.82 -14.14 1.76
C VAL A 187 7.28 -13.13 2.77
N ILE A 188 6.49 -13.60 3.73
CA ILE A 188 5.94 -12.78 4.82
C ILE A 188 6.39 -13.40 6.15
N ASP A 189 7.17 -12.67 6.93
CA ASP A 189 7.46 -12.93 8.35
C ASP A 189 6.92 -11.75 9.16
N ALA A 190 5.70 -11.90 9.66
CA ALA A 190 4.98 -10.84 10.36
C ALA A 190 4.16 -11.37 11.55
N PRO A 191 4.77 -11.55 12.74
CA PRO A 191 4.15 -12.19 13.90
C PRO A 191 2.90 -11.50 14.45
N ARG A 192 2.70 -10.22 14.15
CA ARG A 192 1.54 -9.44 14.61
C ARG A 192 0.48 -9.25 13.52
N LEU A 193 0.64 -9.92 12.38
CA LEU A 193 -0.24 -9.75 11.23
C LEU A 193 -1.62 -10.32 11.53
N GLY A 194 -2.60 -9.43 11.70
CA GLY A 194 -4.00 -9.80 11.91
C GLY A 194 -4.86 -9.70 10.64
N PHE A 195 -4.36 -9.02 9.60
CA PHE A 195 -5.06 -8.83 8.34
C PHE A 195 -4.12 -8.96 7.15
N LEU A 196 -4.49 -9.81 6.19
CA LEU A 196 -3.76 -9.99 4.94
C LEU A 196 -4.75 -9.98 3.76
N ASN A 197 -4.57 -9.02 2.87
CA ASN A 197 -5.33 -8.91 1.62
C ASN A 197 -4.37 -9.11 0.45
N ILE A 198 -4.62 -10.12 -0.38
CA ILE A 198 -3.81 -10.37 -1.58
C ILE A 198 -4.75 -10.43 -2.79
N LYS A 199 -4.65 -9.41 -3.64
CA LYS A 199 -5.36 -9.26 -4.92
C LYS A 199 -4.37 -9.24 -6.08
N ALA A 200 -3.58 -10.30 -6.19
CA ALA A 200 -2.46 -10.39 -7.11
C ALA A 200 -2.56 -11.68 -7.92
N ASN A 201 -2.76 -11.61 -9.24
CA ASN A 201 -2.99 -12.80 -10.07
C ASN A 201 -1.81 -13.82 -10.12
N LEU A 202 -0.67 -13.60 -9.44
CA LEU A 202 0.61 -13.77 -10.14
C LEU A 202 1.86 -14.20 -9.35
N PHE A 203 1.82 -14.39 -8.02
CA PHE A 203 2.99 -15.02 -7.37
C PHE A 203 2.96 -16.53 -7.59
N GLU A 204 4.09 -17.11 -8.02
CA GLU A 204 4.22 -18.56 -8.23
C GLU A 204 4.35 -19.32 -6.91
N ARG A 205 4.97 -18.69 -5.91
CA ARG A 205 5.27 -19.31 -4.61
C ARG A 205 5.03 -18.33 -3.47
N PHE A 206 4.51 -18.87 -2.38
CA PHE A 206 4.27 -18.12 -1.15
C PHE A 206 4.97 -18.81 0.01
N THR A 207 5.52 -18.02 0.92
CA THR A 207 6.01 -18.49 2.21
C THR A 207 5.53 -17.52 3.27
N ILE A 208 4.64 -18.01 4.13
CA ILE A 208 4.09 -17.22 5.24
C ILE A 208 4.57 -17.87 6.52
N THR A 209 5.56 -17.26 7.15
CA THR A 209 6.09 -17.71 8.44
C THR A 209 5.53 -16.82 9.53
N ASN A 210 5.15 -17.44 10.66
CA ASN A 210 4.87 -16.72 11.90
C ASN A 210 3.85 -15.58 11.71
N THR A 211 2.61 -15.93 11.38
CA THR A 211 1.48 -14.98 11.42
C THR A 211 0.76 -15.15 12.75
N ASP A 212 0.23 -14.06 13.32
CA ASP A 212 -0.54 -14.13 14.56
C ASP A 212 -1.60 -15.23 14.45
N THR A 213 -1.98 -15.78 15.57
CA THR A 213 -3.01 -16.80 15.71
C THR A 213 -4.36 -16.42 15.07
N ASN A 214 -4.65 -15.16 14.78
CA ASN A 214 -5.90 -14.74 14.13
C ASN A 214 -5.64 -13.92 12.86
N VAL A 215 -5.75 -14.54 11.67
CA VAL A 215 -5.51 -13.84 10.40
C VAL A 215 -6.82 -13.71 9.60
N LYS A 216 -7.23 -12.47 9.35
CA LYS A 216 -8.29 -12.18 8.37
C LYS A 216 -7.70 -12.15 6.97
N LEU A 217 -8.16 -13.05 6.09
CA LEU A 217 -7.77 -13.09 4.68
C LEU A 217 -8.85 -12.51 3.76
N VAL A 218 -8.44 -11.58 2.92
CA VAL A 218 -9.26 -11.13 1.79
C VAL A 218 -8.53 -11.59 0.53
N ILE A 219 -9.10 -12.58 -0.17
CA ILE A 219 -8.49 -13.19 -1.35
C ILE A 219 -9.47 -13.12 -2.51
N ASP A 220 -8.98 -12.71 -3.68
CA ASP A 220 -9.74 -12.60 -4.93
C ASP A 220 -10.14 -13.98 -5.53
N PRO A 221 -11.37 -14.15 -6.07
CA PRO A 221 -11.97 -15.40 -6.53
C PRO A 221 -11.10 -16.45 -7.21
N VAL A 222 -10.24 -16.05 -8.15
CA VAL A 222 -9.48 -16.97 -8.99
C VAL A 222 -8.26 -17.51 -8.24
N LEU A 223 -7.70 -16.71 -7.34
CA LEU A 223 -6.51 -17.02 -6.54
C LEU A 223 -6.84 -17.68 -5.20
N LYS A 224 -8.12 -17.63 -4.81
CA LYS A 224 -8.66 -18.10 -3.52
C LYS A 224 -8.20 -19.48 -3.12
N MET A 225 -8.14 -20.45 -4.04
CA MET A 225 -7.92 -21.85 -3.65
C MET A 225 -6.48 -22.16 -3.28
N ASN A 226 -5.50 -21.68 -4.05
CA ASN A 226 -4.11 -22.09 -3.86
C ASN A 226 -3.50 -21.46 -2.60
N LEU A 227 -3.73 -20.16 -2.39
CA LEU A 227 -3.23 -19.47 -1.21
C LEU A 227 -3.94 -19.92 0.06
N ALA A 228 -5.27 -20.05 0.04
CA ALA A 228 -6.00 -20.53 1.21
C ALA A 228 -5.62 -21.97 1.55
N ARG A 229 -5.41 -22.85 0.54
CA ARG A 229 -4.90 -24.21 0.76
C ARG A 229 -3.54 -24.19 1.44
N TYR A 230 -2.59 -23.45 0.88
CA TYR A 230 -1.25 -23.35 1.43
C TYR A 230 -1.26 -22.90 2.89
N ILE A 231 -2.02 -21.86 3.22
CA ILE A 231 -2.11 -21.33 4.59
C ILE A 231 -2.76 -22.35 5.54
N LEU A 232 -3.83 -23.03 5.11
CA LEU A 232 -4.49 -24.06 5.90
C LEU A 232 -3.56 -25.23 6.20
N GLU A 233 -2.81 -25.71 5.21
CA GLU A 233 -1.93 -26.89 5.34
C GLU A 233 -0.66 -26.58 6.14
N ASN A 234 -0.07 -25.40 5.97
CA ASN A 234 1.26 -25.08 6.49
C ASN A 234 1.25 -24.31 7.82
N SER A 235 0.13 -23.67 8.20
CA SER A 235 0.09 -22.89 9.44
C SER A 235 -0.30 -23.74 10.65
N ALA A 236 0.67 -24.00 11.53
CA ALA A 236 0.45 -24.75 12.78
C ALA A 236 -0.26 -23.92 13.88
N ILE A 237 -0.18 -22.59 13.80
CA ILE A 237 -0.63 -21.67 14.87
C ILE A 237 -1.93 -20.92 14.56
N LEU A 238 -2.47 -21.07 13.34
CA LEU A 238 -3.68 -20.39 12.91
C LEU A 238 -4.90 -20.85 13.71
N LYS A 239 -5.57 -19.93 14.42
CA LYS A 239 -6.85 -20.14 15.12
C LYS A 239 -8.05 -19.74 14.29
N LYS A 240 -7.91 -18.74 13.41
CA LYS A 240 -9.02 -18.27 12.58
C LYS A 240 -8.54 -17.80 11.22
N LEU A 241 -9.19 -18.33 10.19
CA LEU A 241 -9.08 -17.92 8.80
C LEU A 241 -10.43 -17.37 8.35
N THR A 242 -10.52 -16.06 8.16
CA THR A 242 -11.72 -15.46 7.51
C THR A 242 -11.45 -15.29 6.03
N LEU A 243 -12.38 -15.71 5.16
CA LEU A 243 -12.31 -15.59 3.70
C LEU A 243 -13.45 -14.71 3.19
N ARG A 244 -13.14 -13.56 2.59
CA ARG A 244 -14.14 -12.74 1.90
C ARG A 244 -14.41 -13.21 0.48
N LEU A 245 -15.68 -13.28 0.10
CA LEU A 245 -16.12 -13.70 -1.23
C LEU A 245 -16.87 -12.55 -1.92
N HIS A 246 -16.35 -12.07 -3.06
CA HIS A 246 -16.93 -10.96 -3.82
C HIS A 246 -18.32 -11.28 -4.39
N LYS A 247 -19.14 -10.24 -4.56
CA LYS A 247 -20.55 -10.33 -4.99
C LYS A 247 -20.70 -10.98 -6.37
N ASN A 248 -19.77 -10.71 -7.29
CA ASN A 248 -19.82 -11.11 -8.70
C ASN A 248 -19.54 -12.60 -8.98
N ASP A 249 -19.07 -13.36 -7.98
CA ASP A 249 -18.99 -14.82 -8.12
C ASP A 249 -20.42 -15.41 -8.14
N CYS A 250 -20.78 -16.17 -9.19
CA CYS A 250 -22.05 -16.88 -9.20
C CYS A 250 -22.16 -17.84 -8.01
N SER A 251 -23.37 -18.00 -7.48
CA SER A 251 -23.64 -18.75 -6.24
C SER A 251 -23.06 -20.17 -6.28
N ALA A 252 -23.17 -20.88 -7.41
CA ALA A 252 -22.62 -22.22 -7.58
C ALA A 252 -21.09 -22.30 -7.39
N LYS A 253 -20.32 -21.38 -8.01
CA LYS A 253 -18.85 -21.34 -7.85
C LYS A 253 -18.44 -21.05 -6.40
N LYS A 254 -19.21 -20.21 -5.69
CA LYS A 254 -18.99 -19.94 -4.25
C LYS A 254 -19.15 -21.20 -3.41
N TYR A 255 -20.24 -21.95 -3.59
CA TYR A 255 -20.51 -23.17 -2.82
C TYR A 255 -19.47 -24.26 -3.06
N ASP A 256 -19.05 -24.46 -4.31
CA ASP A 256 -18.03 -25.45 -4.64
C ASP A 256 -16.67 -25.08 -4.04
N LEU A 257 -16.32 -23.80 -4.03
CA LEU A 257 -15.10 -23.30 -3.39
C LEU A 257 -15.13 -23.58 -1.88
N VAL A 258 -16.24 -23.26 -1.20
CA VAL A 258 -16.42 -23.56 0.24
C VAL A 258 -16.26 -25.05 0.51
N LYS A 259 -16.92 -25.92 -0.27
CA LYS A 259 -16.82 -27.37 -0.12
C LYS A 259 -15.39 -27.88 -0.31
N LYS A 260 -14.66 -27.34 -1.28
CA LYS A 260 -13.25 -27.69 -1.51
C LYS A 260 -12.38 -27.25 -0.34
N LEU A 261 -12.55 -26.03 0.16
CA LEU A 261 -11.76 -25.49 1.28
C LEU A 261 -12.00 -26.24 2.59
N LEU A 262 -13.24 -26.64 2.88
CA LEU A 262 -13.56 -27.40 4.09
C LEU A 262 -12.93 -28.79 4.13
N LYS A 263 -12.55 -29.35 2.98
CA LYS A 263 -11.89 -30.65 2.86
C LYS A 263 -10.37 -30.59 3.00
N ILE A 264 -9.79 -29.39 3.05
CA ILE A 264 -8.33 -29.22 3.11
C ILE A 264 -7.82 -29.60 4.52
N PRO A 265 -6.77 -30.43 4.62
CA PRO A 265 -6.12 -30.71 5.89
C PRO A 265 -5.64 -29.42 6.56
N ARG A 266 -5.83 -29.32 7.88
CA ARG A 266 -5.42 -28.15 8.65
C ARG A 266 -4.13 -28.47 9.40
N GLY A 267 -3.08 -27.68 9.18
CA GLY A 267 -1.87 -27.69 9.98
C GLY A 267 -2.14 -27.33 11.45
N SER A 268 -3.17 -26.50 11.70
CA SER A 268 -3.66 -26.20 13.04
C SER A 268 -5.03 -26.82 13.32
N ALA A 269 -5.08 -27.68 14.34
CA ALA A 269 -6.34 -28.27 14.82
C ALA A 269 -7.32 -27.22 15.38
N LYS A 270 -6.83 -26.03 15.77
CA LYS A 270 -7.64 -24.94 16.33
C LYS A 270 -8.17 -23.99 15.27
N CYS A 271 -7.79 -24.14 13.99
CA CYS A 271 -8.16 -23.20 12.95
C CYS A 271 -9.65 -23.31 12.60
N GLU A 272 -10.42 -22.26 12.87
CA GLU A 272 -11.77 -22.03 12.35
C GLU A 272 -11.69 -21.38 10.95
N VAL A 273 -12.46 -21.86 9.97
CA VAL A 273 -12.59 -21.23 8.65
C VAL A 273 -13.94 -20.54 8.56
N VAL A 274 -13.94 -19.21 8.47
CA VAL A 274 -15.14 -18.36 8.40
C VAL A 274 -15.24 -17.74 7.02
N PHE A 275 -16.43 -17.75 6.44
CA PHE A 275 -16.71 -17.09 5.17
C PHE A 275 -17.45 -15.78 5.42
N ASP A 276 -16.82 -14.66 5.07
CA ASP A 276 -17.36 -13.30 5.17
C ASP A 276 -18.03 -12.96 3.82
N TRP A 277 -19.34 -13.16 3.79
CA TRP A 277 -20.22 -12.76 2.70
C TRP A 277 -20.63 -11.33 3.00
N ASN A 278 -20.21 -10.33 2.21
CA ASN A 278 -20.65 -8.93 2.38
C ASN A 278 -22.19 -8.88 2.55
N ARG A 279 -22.66 -8.84 3.80
CA ARG A 279 -24.03 -8.49 4.16
C ARG A 279 -23.96 -7.06 4.64
N GLU A 280 -24.04 -6.12 3.72
CA GLU A 280 -24.79 -4.91 4.08
C GLU A 280 -26.20 -5.39 4.44
N GLN A 281 -26.68 -4.97 5.60
CA GLN A 281 -28.04 -5.21 6.04
C GLN A 281 -29.01 -4.63 5.00
N VAL A 282 -29.43 -5.45 4.03
CA VAL A 282 -30.75 -5.27 3.44
C VAL A 282 -31.67 -6.15 4.26
N ARG A 283 -32.50 -5.45 5.04
CA ARG A 283 -33.60 -6.04 5.80
C ARG A 283 -34.39 -6.97 4.88
N LEU A 284 -34.75 -8.13 5.41
CA LEU A 284 -35.91 -8.87 4.94
C LEU A 284 -37.08 -7.89 4.88
N CYS A 285 -37.58 -7.62 3.69
CA CYS A 285 -39.02 -7.60 3.49
C CYS A 285 -39.31 -8.83 2.63
N ASP A 286 -39.95 -9.82 3.26
CA ASP A 286 -41.00 -10.59 2.59
C ASP A 286 -41.97 -9.64 1.88
N GLU A 287 -42.73 -10.20 0.93
CA GLU A 287 -43.82 -9.60 0.10
C GLU A 287 -43.40 -9.28 -1.35
N PHE A 288 -43.99 -9.86 -2.41
CA PHE A 288 -45.22 -10.62 -2.59
C PHE A 288 -45.11 -11.60 -3.78
N ALA A 289 -45.84 -12.72 -3.65
CA ALA A 289 -46.59 -13.51 -4.64
C ALA A 289 -45.91 -13.96 -5.95
#